data_AF-A0A447JAZ0-F1
#
_entry.id   AF-A0A447JAZ0-F1
#
_cell.length_a   1.000
_cell.length_b   1.000
_cell.length_c   1.000
_cell.angle_alpha   90.00
_cell.angle_beta   90.00
_cell.angle_gamma   90.00
#
_symmetry.space_group_name_H-M   'P 1'
#
loop_
_entity.id
_entity.type
_entity.pdbx_description
1 polymer ?
#
loop_
_entity_poly.entity_id
_entity_poly.type
_entity_poly.pdbx_seq_one_letter_code
_entity_poly.pdbx_strand_id
1 'polypeptide(L)'
;MITQYQSHTLVQHIQRGWSLFSEEMNEFVDLLPAQQRMKGENWYRGTADAVTQNLDIIRRYKAEYVVILAGDHIYKQDYSRMLNRSR
;
A
#
# COMPACT_ATOMS: atom_id res chain seq x y z
N MET A 1 -1.96 0.97 -0.38
CA MET A 1 -1.63 0.67 -1.79
C MET A 1 -0.81 1.81 -2.35
N ILE A 2 0.39 1.52 -2.87
CA ILE A 2 1.25 2.52 -3.50
C ILE A 2 1.07 2.45 -5.01
N THR A 3 0.69 3.56 -5.65
CA THR A 3 0.48 3.62 -7.10
C THR A 3 1.41 4.61 -7.76
N GLN A 4 1.89 4.27 -8.96
CA GLN A 4 2.81 5.10 -9.72
C GLN A 4 2.09 5.78 -10.90
N TYR A 5 1.80 5.09 -12.01
CA TYR A 5 1.24 5.70 -13.24
C TYR A 5 -0.28 5.49 -13.41
N GLN A 6 -0.98 6.47 -14.00
CA GLN A 6 -2.39 6.42 -14.47
C GLN A 6 -3.40 5.72 -13.53
N SER A 7 -3.27 5.94 -12.22
CA SER A 7 -4.05 5.19 -11.22
C SER A 7 -5.50 5.66 -11.02
N HIS A 8 -6.06 6.52 -11.86
CA HIS A 8 -7.37 7.14 -11.58
C HIS A 8 -8.52 6.11 -11.56
N THR A 9 -8.58 5.23 -12.56
CA THR A 9 -9.61 4.18 -12.63
C THR A 9 -9.41 3.11 -11.55
N LEU A 10 -8.15 2.80 -11.23
CA LEU A 10 -7.79 1.86 -10.17
C LEU A 10 -8.17 2.40 -8.77
N VAL A 11 -7.90 3.68 -8.52
CA VAL A 11 -8.32 4.39 -7.31
C VAL A 11 -9.84 4.35 -7.17
N GLN A 12 -10.59 4.67 -8.24
CA GLN A 12 -12.05 4.60 -8.22
C GLN A 12 -12.58 3.19 -7.97
N HIS A 13 -11.95 2.17 -8.57
CA HIS A 13 -12.33 0.77 -8.38
C HIS A 13 -12.15 0.33 -6.93
N ILE A 14 -11.01 0.67 -6.32
CA ILE A 14 -10.75 0.38 -4.91
C ILE A 14 -11.74 1.13 -4.02
N GLN A 15 -11.92 2.44 -4.21
CA GLN A 15 -12.85 3.23 -3.40
C GLN A 15 -14.29 2.70 -3.43
N ARG A 16 -14.75 2.14 -4.56
CA ARG A 16 -16.11 1.59 -4.71
C ARG A 16 -16.23 0.15 -4.23
N GLY A 17 -15.22 -0.69 -4.50
CA GLY A 17 -15.27 -2.13 -4.18
C GLY A 17 -14.84 -2.45 -2.75
N TRP A 18 -14.04 -1.56 -2.15
CA TRP A 18 -13.41 -1.74 -0.84
C TRP A 18 -13.94 -0.70 0.17
N SER A 19 -15.19 -0.24 0.01
CA SER A 19 -15.82 0.73 0.94
C SER A 19 -16.38 0.10 2.23
N LEU A 20 -16.19 -1.21 2.42
CA LEU A 20 -16.78 -1.98 3.53
C LEU A 20 -15.91 -2.01 4.79
N PHE A 21 -14.75 -1.36 4.79
CA PHE A 21 -13.87 -1.33 5.95
C PHE A 21 -14.42 -0.42 7.05
N SER A 22 -14.36 -0.91 8.27
CA SER A 22 -14.67 -0.14 9.46
C SER A 22 -13.38 0.35 10.11
N GLU A 23 -13.18 1.66 10.12
CA GLU A 23 -12.07 2.28 10.86
C GLU A 23 -12.13 1.91 12.35
N GLU A 24 -13.32 1.68 12.92
CA GLU A 24 -13.49 1.23 14.31
C GLU A 24 -12.90 -0.17 14.57
N MET A 25 -12.77 -1.00 13.53
CA MET A 25 -12.10 -2.31 13.60
C MET A 25 -10.62 -2.25 13.21
N ASN A 26 -10.04 -1.05 13.05
CA ASN A 26 -8.70 -0.83 12.50
C ASN A 26 -8.51 -1.44 11.10
N GLU A 27 -9.59 -1.54 10.32
CA GLU A 27 -9.52 -1.97 8.94
C GLU A 27 -9.62 -0.74 8.04
N PHE A 28 -8.70 -0.61 7.09
CA PHE A 28 -8.67 0.53 6.19
C PHE A 28 -7.87 0.22 4.93
N VAL A 29 -8.08 1.04 3.90
CA VAL A 29 -7.29 1.03 2.67
C VAL A 29 -6.81 2.44 2.39
N ASP A 30 -5.53 2.68 2.63
CA ASP A 30 -4.90 3.94 2.24
C ASP A 30 -4.32 3.87 0.83
N LEU A 31 -4.69 4.85 0.01
CA LEU A 31 -4.14 5.06 -1.31
C LEU A 31 -3.01 6.09 -1.21
N LEU A 32 -1.79 5.66 -1.48
CA LEU A 32 -0.58 6.48 -1.43
C LEU A 32 -0.06 6.68 -2.86
N PRO A 33 -0.68 7.59 -3.63
CA PRO A 33 -0.16 7.93 -4.95
C PRO A 33 1.23 8.55 -4.80
N ALA A 34 2.10 8.32 -5.78
CA ALA A 34 3.36 9.06 -5.87
C ALA A 34 3.09 10.56 -5.72
N GLN A 35 3.58 11.15 -4.63
CA GLN A 35 3.33 12.55 -4.34
C GLN A 35 4.09 13.40 -5.37
N GLN A 36 3.36 14.22 -6.14
CA GLN A 36 3.92 15.40 -6.81
C GLN A 36 4.21 16.49 -5.75
N ARG A 37 5.02 16.19 -4.73
CA ARG A 37 5.50 17.20 -3.79
C ARG A 37 6.59 17.99 -4.49
N MET A 38 6.16 19.07 -5.15
CA MET A 38 6.92 20.22 -5.64
C MET A 38 8.44 20.04 -5.88
N LYS A 39 8.79 20.10 -7.17
CA LYS A 39 10.14 20.30 -7.75
C LYS A 39 11.14 19.14 -7.62
N GLY A 40 11.12 18.27 -8.63
CA GLY A 40 12.25 17.41 -9.03
C GLY A 40 11.94 15.92 -8.93
N GLU A 41 12.03 15.21 -10.07
CA GLU A 41 11.91 13.74 -10.19
C GLU A 41 10.80 13.09 -9.33
N ASN A 42 9.54 13.44 -9.64
CA ASN A 42 8.32 13.05 -8.88
C ASN A 42 7.88 11.58 -9.04
N TRP A 43 8.79 10.65 -9.35
CA TRP A 43 8.45 9.24 -9.57
C TRP A 43 9.27 8.36 -8.64
N TYR A 44 8.64 7.31 -8.12
CA TYR A 44 9.38 6.28 -7.40
C TYR A 44 10.47 5.72 -8.30
N ARG A 45 11.73 5.79 -7.84
CA ARG A 45 12.89 5.23 -8.56
C ARG A 45 12.87 3.69 -8.56
N GLY A 46 12.02 3.09 -7.73
CA GLY A 46 11.75 1.66 -7.63
C GLY A 46 10.82 1.35 -6.47
N THR A 47 10.51 0.07 -6.25
CA THR A 47 9.61 -0.39 -5.17
C THR A 47 10.16 -0.09 -3.76
N ALA A 48 11.47 -0.21 -3.55
CA ALA A 48 12.10 0.14 -2.29
C ALA A 48 11.99 1.65 -1.99
N ASP A 49 12.26 2.48 -3.00
CA ASP A 49 12.12 3.94 -2.91
C ASP A 49 10.66 4.34 -2.61
N ALA A 50 9.70 3.62 -3.20
CA ALA A 50 8.28 3.80 -2.92
C ALA A 50 7.92 3.55 -1.44
N VAL A 51 8.53 2.54 -0.83
CA VAL A 51 8.37 2.27 0.61
C VAL A 51 9.07 3.34 1.44
N THR A 52 10.29 3.73 1.07
CA THR A 52 11.07 4.76 1.79
C THR A 52 10.36 6.12 1.80
N GLN A 53 9.83 6.57 0.66
CA GLN A 53 9.10 7.84 0.56
C GLN A 53 7.82 7.87 1.41
N ASN A 54 7.23 6.71 1.71
CA ASN A 54 6.01 6.57 2.50
C ASN A 54 6.26 6.06 3.94
N LEU A 55 7.53 5.94 4.36
CA LEU A 55 7.89 5.31 5.62
C LEU A 55 7.30 6.02 6.85
N ASP A 56 7.19 7.34 6.80
CA ASP A 56 6.58 8.13 7.88
C ASP A 56 5.10 7.82 8.08
N ILE A 57 4.38 7.49 7.01
CA ILE A 57 2.98 7.08 7.06
C ILE A 57 2.89 5.66 7.64
N ILE A 58 3.71 4.74 7.10
CA ILE A 58 3.76 3.34 7.55
C ILE A 58 4.05 3.25 9.06
N ARG A 59 5.01 4.05 9.56
CA ARG A 59 5.40 4.07 10.98
C ARG A 59 4.29 4.54 11.92
N ARG A 60 3.34 5.36 11.44
CA ARG A 60 2.22 5.84 12.28
C ARG A 60 1.27 4.73 12.68
N TYR A 61 1.13 3.69 11.86
CA TYR A 61 0.26 2.55 12.18
C TYR A 61 0.83 1.60 13.25
N LYS A 62 2.13 1.72 13.60
CA LYS A 62 2.79 0.89 14.62
C LYS A 62 2.56 -0.62 14.44
N ALA A 63 2.51 -1.08 13.20
CA ALA A 63 2.32 -2.50 12.89
C ALA A 63 3.54 -3.34 13.34
N GLU A 64 3.28 -4.54 13.90
CA GLU A 64 4.35 -5.50 14.27
C GLU A 64 5.03 -6.08 13.02
N TYR A 65 4.25 -6.35 11.97
CA TYR A 65 4.74 -6.85 10.69
C TYR A 65 4.23 -6.01 9.53
N VAL A 66 5.07 -5.83 8.51
CA VAL A 66 4.71 -5.21 7.24
C VAL A 66 4.87 -6.24 6.13
N VAL A 67 3.78 -6.54 5.42
CA VAL A 67 3.79 -7.44 4.27
C VAL A 67 3.79 -6.62 2.98
N ILE A 68 4.83 -6.79 2.16
CA ILE A 68 4.94 -6.12 0.85
C ILE A 68 4.54 -7.11 -0.23
N LEU A 69 3.53 -6.76 -1.04
CA LEU A 69 2.98 -7.59 -2.10
C LEU A 69 3.07 -6.88 -3.46
N ALA A 70 3.33 -7.65 -4.51
CA ALA A 70 3.16 -7.21 -5.89
C ALA A 70 1.67 -7.21 -6.26
N GLY A 71 1.18 -6.13 -6.87
CA GLY A 71 -0.25 -5.91 -7.17
C GLY A 71 -0.71 -6.40 -8.54
N ASP A 72 0.18 -6.99 -9.33
CA ASP A 72 -0.02 -7.38 -10.73
C ASP A 72 -0.08 -8.91 -10.92
N HIS A 73 0.06 -9.69 -9.86
CA HIS A 73 -0.03 -11.15 -9.90
C HIS A 73 -1.44 -11.65 -9.53
N ILE A 74 -1.94 -12.64 -10.28
CA ILE A 74 -3.19 -13.35 -9.95
C ILE A 74 -2.84 -14.63 -9.19
N TYR A 75 -3.09 -14.66 -7.88
CA TYR A 75 -2.82 -15.82 -7.02
C TYR A 75 -3.71 -15.81 -5.77
N LYS A 76 -3.69 -16.91 -5.02
CA LYS A 76 -4.31 -17.04 -3.69
C LYS A 76 -3.28 -17.55 -2.71
N GLN A 77 -3.06 -16.83 -1.61
CA GLN A 77 -2.09 -17.20 -0.59
C GLN A 77 -2.58 -16.79 0.80
N ASP A 78 -2.34 -17.66 1.79
CA ASP A 78 -2.56 -17.39 3.21
C ASP A 78 -1.26 -16.87 3.84
N TYR A 79 -1.17 -15.54 4.05
CA TYR A 79 0.02 -14.90 4.60
C TYR A 79 0.23 -15.15 6.09
N SER A 80 -0.79 -15.62 6.81
CA SER A 80 -0.68 -15.94 8.25
C SER A 80 0.38 -17.02 8.47
N ARG A 81 0.46 -18.00 7.55
CA ARG A 81 1.49 -19.04 7.57
C ARG A 81 2.89 -18.49 7.34
N MET A 82 3.02 -17.46 6.50
CA MET A 82 4.29 -16.80 6.24
C MET A 82 4.76 -16.02 7.47
N LEU A 83 3.87 -15.26 8.11
CA LEU A 83 4.16 -14.50 9.32
C LEU A 83 4.54 -15.40 10.50
N ASN A 84 3.84 -16.52 10.69
CA ASN A 84 4.16 -17.49 11.75
C ASN A 84 5.56 -18.11 11.59
N ARG A 85 6.10 -18.16 10.36
CA ARG A 85 7.44 -18.69 10.10
C ARG A 85 8.55 -17.64 10.30
N SER A 86 8.19 -16.36 10.26
CA SER A 86 9.10 -15.23 10.47
C SER A 86 9.17 -14.78 11.93
N ARG A 87 8.54 -15.54 12.84
CA ARG A 87 8.57 -15.38 14.29
C ARG A 87 9.71 -16.21 14.88
#